data_AF-A0A1F7SWW3-F1
#
_entry.id   AF-A0A1F7SWW3-F1
#
_cell.length_a   1.000
_cell.length_b   1.000
_cell.length_c   1.000
_cell.angle_alpha   90.00
_cell.angle_beta   90.00
_cell.angle_gamma   90.00
#
_symmetry.space_group_name_H-M   'P 1'
#
loop_
_entity.id
_entity.type
_entity.pdbx_description
1 polymer ?
#
loop_
_entity_poly.entity_id
_entity_poly.type
_entity_poly.pdbx_seq_one_letter_code
_entity_poly.pdbx_strand_id
1 'polypeptide(L)'
;MKIINAVTYNITGPGIEPNKYGSPTTGLETIISRVIGILTIVAFIYFAIQIILAGYAFITSNGDPKNIETSRKRLTEGVLGVTIVILALAISALFAKIAGINNVFDLNSLFSNMGL
;
A
#
# COMPACT_ATOMS: atom_id res chain seq x y z
N MET A 1 8.93 47.00 -24.88
CA MET A 1 7.60 46.61 -24.38
C MET A 1 7.80 45.56 -23.29
N LYS A 2 7.58 45.90 -22.02
CA LYS A 2 7.87 45.02 -20.87
C LYS A 2 6.60 44.25 -20.52
N ILE A 3 6.65 42.93 -20.67
CA ILE A 3 5.54 42.02 -20.34
C ILE A 3 5.40 42.00 -18.82
N ILE A 4 4.20 42.29 -18.30
CA ILE A 4 3.94 42.35 -16.86
C ILE A 4 3.60 40.92 -16.41
N ASN A 5 4.43 40.32 -15.56
CA ASN A 5 4.11 39.06 -14.90
C ASN A 5 2.97 39.30 -13.90
N ALA A 6 1.87 38.57 -14.03
CA ALA A 6 0.77 38.61 -13.07
C ALA A 6 1.26 38.03 -11.73
N VAL A 7 1.40 38.89 -10.71
CA VAL A 7 1.57 38.45 -9.33
C VAL A 7 0.18 38.10 -8.81
N THR A 8 -0.09 36.81 -8.63
CA THR A 8 -1.33 36.32 -8.02
C THR A 8 -1.28 36.65 -6.53
N TYR A 9 -2.13 37.58 -6.07
CA TYR A 9 -2.34 37.83 -4.66
C TYR A 9 -3.41 36.86 -4.16
N ASN A 10 -3.00 35.85 -3.39
CA ASN A 10 -3.94 34.96 -2.71
C ASN A 10 -4.63 35.75 -1.60
N ILE A 11 -5.83 36.26 -1.89
CA ILE A 11 -6.68 36.97 -0.92
C ILE A 11 -7.14 35.95 0.12
N THR A 12 -6.33 35.81 1.16
CA THR A 12 -6.59 34.96 2.30
C THR A 12 -6.96 35.91 3.43
N GLY A 13 -8.24 35.95 3.80
CA GLY A 13 -8.69 36.80 4.92
C GLY A 13 -7.96 36.41 6.21
N PRO A 14 -7.71 37.34 7.14
CA PRO A 14 -7.12 37.01 8.43
C PRO A 14 -8.02 35.99 9.14
N GLY A 15 -7.58 34.72 9.16
CA GLY A 15 -8.30 33.61 9.78
C GLY A 15 -8.83 32.51 8.85
N ILE A 16 -8.83 32.68 7.53
CA ILE A 16 -9.24 31.62 6.58
C ILE A 16 -8.03 31.19 5.75
N GLU A 17 -7.07 30.55 6.39
CA GLU A 17 -6.00 29.84 5.69
C GLU A 17 -6.54 28.46 5.29
N PRO A 18 -6.81 28.17 3.99
CA PRO A 18 -7.46 26.93 3.56
C PRO A 18 -6.72 25.65 3.95
N ASN A 19 -5.47 25.78 4.42
CA ASN A 19 -4.59 24.66 4.78
C ASN A 19 -3.97 24.75 6.21
N LYS A 20 -4.38 25.69 7.07
CA LYS A 20 -3.73 25.88 8.40
C LYS A 20 -3.89 24.69 9.35
N TYR A 21 -4.96 23.92 9.20
CA TYR A 21 -5.26 22.78 10.06
C TYR A 21 -4.91 21.42 9.45
N GLY A 22 -4.42 21.38 8.21
CA GLY A 22 -4.30 20.15 7.43
C GLY A 22 -5.69 19.56 7.15
N SER A 23 -5.97 19.16 5.92
CA SER A 23 -7.20 18.42 5.67
C SER A 23 -7.17 17.14 6.53
N PRO A 24 -8.24 16.79 7.26
CA PRO A 24 -8.28 15.55 8.04
C PRO A 24 -7.99 14.30 7.18
N THR A 25 -8.17 14.43 5.87
CA THR A 25 -7.79 13.43 4.86
C THR A 25 -6.29 13.15 4.82
N THR A 26 -5.41 14.14 5.02
CA THR A 26 -3.94 13.97 4.97
C THR A 26 -3.41 13.15 6.16
N GLY A 27 -4.00 13.34 7.34
CA GLY A 27 -3.63 12.57 8.53
C GLY A 27 -3.99 11.10 8.39
N LEU A 28 -5.21 10.81 7.93
CA LEU A 28 -5.68 9.44 7.69
C LEU A 28 -4.91 8.76 6.56
N GLU A 29 -4.64 9.47 5.46
CA GLU A 29 -3.81 9.01 4.36
C GLU A 29 -2.42 8.57 4.84
N THR A 30 -1.76 9.40 5.65
CA THR A 30 -0.41 9.10 6.17
C THR A 30 -0.42 7.85 7.04
N ILE A 31 -1.45 7.69 7.88
CA ILE A 31 -1.59 6.52 8.75
C ILE A 31 -1.82 5.26 7.91
N ILE A 32 -2.75 5.30 6.96
CA ILE A 32 -3.09 4.14 6.11
C ILE A 32 -1.88 3.73 5.27
N SER A 33 -1.23 4.68 4.60
CA SER A 33 -0.03 4.43 3.79
C SER A 33 1.08 3.79 4.61
N ARG A 34 1.32 4.29 5.83
CA ARG A 34 2.33 3.74 6.74
C ARG A 34 1.97 2.32 7.22
N VAL A 35 0.71 2.07 7.56
CA VAL A 35 0.23 0.75 7.99
C VAL A 35 0.40 -0.27 6.87
N ILE A 36 -0.03 0.06 5.65
CA ILE A 36 0.10 -0.84 4.49
C ILE A 36 1.57 -1.13 4.20
N GLY A 37 2.44 -0.10 4.23
CA GLY A 37 3.88 -0.30 4.07
C GLY A 37 4.49 -1.26 5.11
N ILE A 38 4.10 -1.13 6.38
CA ILE A 38 4.53 -2.06 7.44
C ILE A 38 4.00 -3.47 7.19
N LEU A 39 2.72 -3.61 6.84
CA LEU A 39 2.11 -4.91 6.55
C LEU A 39 2.79 -5.62 5.38
N THR A 40 3.17 -4.89 4.33
CA THR A 40 3.91 -5.47 3.19
C THR A 40 5.27 -6.02 3.63
N ILE A 41 6.02 -5.29 4.45
CA ILE A 41 7.32 -5.75 4.97
C ILE A 41 7.13 -7.00 5.85
N VAL A 42 6.15 -6.97 6.76
CA VAL A 42 5.83 -8.09 7.64
C VAL A 42 5.42 -9.33 6.83
N ALA A 43 4.63 -9.17 5.76
CA ALA A 43 4.23 -10.27 4.90
C ALA A 43 5.43 -10.95 4.22
N PHE A 44 6.41 -10.17 3.73
CA PHE A 44 7.62 -10.72 3.13
C PHE A 44 8.49 -11.47 4.15
N ILE A 45 8.65 -10.92 5.35
CA ILE A 45 9.41 -11.58 6.42
C ILE A 45 8.73 -12.89 6.84
N TYR A 46 7.41 -12.86 7.02
CA TYR A 46 6.61 -14.04 7.37
C TYR A 46 6.74 -15.14 6.30
N PHE A 47 6.68 -14.76 5.03
CA PHE A 47 6.88 -15.67 3.92
C PHE A 47 8.26 -16.32 3.91
N ALA A 48 9.32 -15.54 4.14
CA ALA A 48 10.69 -16.05 4.22
C ALA A 48 10.82 -17.08 5.36
N ILE A 49 10.26 -16.80 6.53
CA ILE A 49 10.23 -17.74 7.66
C ILE A 49 9.47 -19.01 7.28
N GLN A 50 8.32 -18.90 6.62
CA GLN A 50 7.56 -20.09 6.24
C GLN A 50 8.28 -20.97 5.22
N ILE A 51 8.99 -20.39 4.25
CA ILE A 51 9.80 -21.17 3.31
C ILE A 51 10.85 -22.00 4.06
N ILE A 52 11.54 -21.39 5.01
CA ILE A 52 12.58 -22.07 5.80
C ILE A 52 11.97 -23.20 6.62
N LEU A 53 10.86 -22.94 7.32
CA LEU A 53 10.17 -23.95 8.14
C LEU A 53 9.60 -25.09 7.29
N ALA A 54 9.05 -24.79 6.13
CA ALA A 54 8.53 -25.80 5.22
C ALA A 54 9.65 -26.64 4.60
N GLY A 55 10.79 -26.03 4.25
CA GLY A 55 11.98 -26.74 3.78
C GLY A 55 12.56 -27.67 4.86
N TYR A 56 12.67 -27.18 6.10
CA TYR A 56 13.10 -28.00 7.23
C TYR A 56 12.16 -29.18 7.49
N ALA A 57 10.85 -28.92 7.49
CA ALA A 57 9.85 -29.97 7.66
C ALA A 57 9.92 -31.01 6.53
N PHE A 58 10.11 -30.57 5.29
CA PHE A 58 10.25 -31.46 4.12
C PHE A 58 11.46 -32.39 4.24
N ILE A 59 12.62 -31.87 4.65
CA ILE A 59 13.84 -32.67 4.86
C ILE A 59 13.65 -33.67 6.02
N THR A 60 13.04 -33.22 7.12
CA THR A 60 12.84 -34.04 8.32
C THR A 60 11.71 -35.07 8.16
N SER A 61 10.94 -35.01 7.07
CA SER A 61 9.77 -35.88 6.84
C SER A 61 10.11 -37.36 6.66
N ASN A 62 11.38 -37.72 6.41
CA ASN A 62 11.88 -39.12 6.33
C ASN A 62 11.01 -40.08 5.47
N GLY A 63 10.31 -39.57 4.46
CA GLY A 63 9.43 -40.37 3.59
C GLY A 63 8.00 -40.59 4.10
N ASP A 64 7.61 -40.03 5.24
CA ASP A 64 6.20 -40.04 5.69
C ASP A 64 5.35 -39.13 4.78
N PRO A 65 4.41 -39.69 4.00
CA PRO A 65 3.60 -38.93 3.05
C PRO A 65 2.80 -37.81 3.71
N LYS A 66 2.39 -37.96 4.97
CA LYS A 66 1.59 -36.96 5.69
C LYS A 66 2.39 -35.69 5.98
N ASN A 67 3.66 -35.85 6.34
CA ASN A 67 4.56 -34.72 6.63
C ASN A 67 4.99 -34.00 5.33
N ILE A 68 5.17 -34.76 4.25
CA ILE A 68 5.45 -34.20 2.93
C ILE A 68 4.26 -33.36 2.42
N GLU A 69 3.04 -33.88 2.54
CA GLU A 69 1.82 -33.16 2.15
C GLU A 69 1.64 -31.87 2.96
N THR A 70 1.85 -31.93 4.27
CA THR A 70 1.79 -30.76 5.15
C THR A 70 2.83 -29.70 4.76
N SER A 71 4.05 -30.12 4.43
CA SER A 71 5.13 -29.21 4.02
C SER A 71 4.82 -28.53 2.68
N ARG A 72 4.26 -29.29 1.72
CA ARG A 72 3.79 -28.74 0.44
C ARG A 72 2.65 -27.74 0.64
N LYS A 73 1.70 -28.04 1.51
CA LYS A 73 0.59 -27.14 1.84
C LYS A 73 1.11 -25.81 2.40
N ARG A 74 2.06 -25.86 3.34
CA ARG A 74 2.70 -24.66 3.90
C ARG A 74 3.41 -23.81 2.85
N LEU A 75 4.12 -24.43 1.90
CA LEU A 75 4.74 -23.69 0.79
C LEU A 75 3.68 -23.00 -0.08
N THR A 76 2.63 -23.72 -0.48
CA THR A 76 1.56 -23.15 -1.31
C THR A 76 0.84 -22.01 -0.59
N GLU A 77 0.54 -22.17 0.71
CA GLU A 77 -0.07 -21.13 1.53
C GLU A 77 0.83 -19.90 1.69
N GLY A 78 2.14 -20.11 1.88
CA GLY A 78 3.12 -19.01 1.91
C GLY A 78 3.17 -18.24 0.58
N VAL A 79 3.29 -18.97 -0.54
CA VAL A 79 3.34 -18.37 -1.89
C VAL A 79 2.05 -17.64 -2.20
N LEU A 80 0.91 -18.21 -1.83
CA LEU A 80 -0.40 -17.59 -1.98
C LEU A 80 -0.48 -16.26 -1.20
N GLY A 81 0.03 -16.22 0.03
CA GLY A 81 0.06 -15.00 0.84
C GLY A 81 0.81 -13.85 0.16
N VAL A 82 2.02 -14.09 -0.35
CA VAL A 82 2.79 -13.06 -1.06
C VAL A 82 2.13 -12.67 -2.39
N THR A 83 1.60 -13.65 -3.11
CA THR A 83 0.89 -13.41 -4.36
C THR A 83 -0.28 -12.45 -4.15
N ILE A 84 -1.08 -12.66 -3.09
CA ILE A 84 -2.20 -11.79 -2.75
C ILE A 84 -1.73 -10.35 -2.46
N VAL A 85 -0.62 -10.17 -1.73
CA VAL A 85 -0.08 -8.83 -1.42
C VAL A 85 0.35 -8.11 -2.70
N ILE A 86 1.05 -8.80 -3.60
CA ILE A 86 1.48 -8.24 -4.89
C ILE A 86 0.26 -7.85 -5.74
N LEU A 87 -0.75 -8.74 -5.81
CA LEU A 87 -1.98 -8.47 -6.55
C LEU A 87 -2.76 -7.30 -5.97
N ALA A 88 -2.84 -7.18 -4.65
CA ALA A 88 -3.50 -6.06 -4.00
C ALA A 88 -2.86 -4.73 -4.39
N LEU A 89 -1.51 -4.65 -4.39
CA LEU A 89 -0.79 -3.46 -4.83
C LEU A 89 -0.98 -3.17 -6.32
N ALA A 90 -0.94 -4.20 -7.17
CA ALA A 90 -1.12 -4.05 -8.62
C ALA A 90 -2.53 -3.57 -8.97
N ILE A 91 -3.56 -4.17 -8.37
CA ILE A 91 -4.96 -3.76 -8.54
C ILE A 91 -5.16 -2.33 -8.05
N SER A 92 -4.61 -2.00 -6.87
CA SER A 92 -4.74 -0.65 -6.32
C SER A 92 -4.06 0.40 -7.22
N ALA A 93 -2.89 0.11 -7.76
CA ALA A 93 -2.20 0.99 -8.71
C ALA A 93 -2.98 1.16 -10.04
N LEU A 94 -3.64 0.09 -10.51
CA LEU A 94 -4.50 0.16 -11.70
C LEU A 94 -5.69 1.10 -11.47
N PHE A 95 -6.35 1.00 -10.32
CA PHE A 95 -7.43 1.92 -9.96
C PHE A 95 -6.96 3.38 -9.84
N ALA A 96 -5.79 3.61 -9.23
CA ALA A 96 -5.20 4.95 -9.15
C ALA A 96 -5.00 5.58 -10.53
N LYS A 97 -4.45 4.80 -11.47
CA LYS A 97 -4.21 5.24 -12.85
C LYS A 97 -5.49 5.56 -13.61
N ILE A 98 -6.56 4.79 -13.41
CA ILE A 98 -7.87 5.03 -14.04
C ILE A 98 -8.51 6.30 -13.47
N ALA A 99 -8.38 6.52 -12.16
CA ALA A 99 -8.96 7.68 -11.48
C ALA A 99 -8.11 8.97 -11.63
N GLY A 100 -6.97 8.93 -12.32
CA GLY A 100 -6.12 10.11 -12.56
C GLY A 100 -5.29 10.53 -11.35
N ILE A 101 -5.08 9.61 -10.40
CA ILE A 101 -4.42 9.88 -9.13
C ILE A 101 -3.04 9.25 -9.13
N ASN A 102 -2.07 9.94 -8.53
CA ASN A 102 -0.70 9.42 -8.45
C ASN A 102 -0.62 8.15 -7.61
N ASN A 103 -1.45 8.02 -6.56
CA ASN A 103 -1.47 6.86 -5.67
C ASN A 103 -2.88 6.59 -5.15
N VAL A 104 -3.24 5.31 -4.99
CA VAL A 104 -4.55 4.87 -4.47
C VAL A 104 -4.80 5.24 -3.01
N PHE A 105 -3.74 5.58 -2.28
CA PHE A 105 -3.79 5.92 -0.87
C PHE A 105 -3.89 7.43 -0.64
N ASP A 106 -3.75 8.23 -1.71
CA ASP A 106 -3.84 9.68 -1.66
C ASP A 106 -5.31 10.11 -1.67
N LEU A 107 -5.86 10.18 -0.46
CA LEU A 107 -7.27 10.52 -0.26
C LEU A 107 -7.53 11.98 -0.62
N ASN A 108 -6.54 12.86 -0.46
CA ASN A 108 -6.70 14.29 -0.75
C ASN A 108 -6.98 14.53 -2.25
N SER A 109 -6.20 13.90 -3.11
CA SER A 109 -6.36 13.99 -4.57
C SER A 109 -7.59 13.23 -5.08
N LEU A 110 -8.07 12.23 -4.36
CA LEU A 110 -9.36 11.57 -4.63
C LEU A 110 -10.55 12.52 -4.46
N PHE A 111 -10.64 13.20 -3.31
CA PHE A 111 -11.74 14.14 -3.05
C PHE A 111 -11.68 15.35 -4.00
N SER A 112 -10.47 15.89 -4.24
CA SER A 112 -10.28 17.03 -5.13
C SER A 112 -10.67 16.74 -6.59
N ASN A 113 -10.41 15.53 -7.10
CA ASN A 113 -10.82 15.12 -8.44
C ASN A 113 -12.33 14.79 -8.55
N MET A 114 -13.01 14.56 -7.43
CA MET A 114 -14.46 14.33 -7.37
C MET A 114 -15.27 15.63 -7.18
N GLY A 115 -14.61 16.79 -7.11
CA GLY A 115 -15.26 18.09 -6.96
C GLY A 115 -15.87 18.33 -5.58
N LEU A 116 -15.35 17.65 -4.55
CA LEU A 116 -15.74 17.76 -3.14
C LEU A 116 -14.63 18.38 -2.30
#